data_AF-A0A9W8LS00-F1
#
_entry.id   AF-A0A9W8LS00-F1
#
_cell.length_a   1.000
_cell.length_b   1.000
_cell.length_c   1.000
_cell.angle_alpha   90.00
_cell.angle_beta   90.00
_cell.angle_gamma   90.00
#
_symmetry.space_group_name_H-M   'P 1'
#
loop_
_entity.id
_entity.type
_entity.pdbx_description
1 polymer ?
#
loop_
_entity_poly.entity_id
_entity_poly.type
_entity_poly.pdbx_seq_one_letter_code
_entity_poly.pdbx_strand_id
1 'polypeptide(L)'
;MRSNEEPVAHAAPPRRPTYIAIHTRDDAAKFLYLSSGVRQGMGFEPSQLVSRCVLDFAADTYDVHDYLKIYKRDSSQCPMDEDENDDSDSNACMWYVNIKSANGTPVLHRMISFKCDSSVLVVCIAYPDLPFKAKNALEVQLLDGPMERRNITHPEKTQIQRERRLALQPGYRASRYTMRNSQPKAVFMLENPKVVCGEIFGPEYRVNGPHIVFVTGSVSHLIDADISDVMQYPFLKLVALEDIAHVCKFFERMAETTDVLFENFALIKHPHIIEGDIFVCDEENPRVVVECLGAAVDDGVAILLRRLREVPAPKRDNLGNYIHTSIYPTNDGDDSAPSLFNMVSSDPETTDAPGWFKV
;
A
#
# COMPACT_ATOMS: atom_id res chain seq x y z
N MET A 1 -51.14 -14.90 20.85
CA MET A 1 -49.77 -14.78 21.38
C MET A 1 -48.85 -14.63 20.18
N ARG A 2 -48.40 -13.42 19.88
CA ARG A 2 -47.40 -13.16 18.85
C ARG A 2 -46.04 -13.26 19.53
N SER A 3 -45.22 -14.21 19.11
CA SER A 3 -43.84 -14.35 19.55
C SER A 3 -43.05 -13.14 19.07
N ASN A 4 -42.48 -12.39 20.02
CA ASN A 4 -41.42 -11.44 19.73
C ASN A 4 -40.19 -12.23 19.31
N GLU A 5 -39.87 -12.24 18.02
CA GLU A 5 -38.53 -12.57 17.56
C GLU A 5 -37.65 -11.37 17.91
N GLU A 6 -36.82 -11.51 18.93
CA GLU A 6 -35.75 -10.56 19.20
C GLU A 6 -34.77 -10.61 18.01
N PRO A 7 -34.32 -9.45 17.49
CA PRO A 7 -33.32 -9.42 16.44
C PRO A 7 -32.04 -10.05 16.98
N VAL A 8 -31.59 -11.13 16.33
CA VAL A 8 -30.30 -11.75 16.57
C VAL A 8 -29.24 -10.67 16.35
N ALA A 9 -28.64 -10.19 17.42
CA ALA A 9 -27.50 -9.29 17.36
C ALA A 9 -26.37 -10.05 16.66
N HIS A 10 -26.10 -9.72 15.39
CA HIS A 10 -24.89 -10.15 14.72
C HIS A 10 -23.72 -9.63 15.55
N ALA A 11 -23.06 -10.52 16.29
CA ALA A 11 -21.85 -10.18 17.01
C ALA A 11 -20.85 -9.58 16.01
N ALA A 12 -20.37 -8.38 16.30
CA ALA A 12 -19.33 -7.76 15.49
C ALA A 12 -18.17 -8.75 15.35
N PRO A 13 -17.61 -8.95 14.15
CA PRO A 13 -16.48 -9.85 13.97
C PRO A 13 -15.35 -9.45 14.93
N PRO A 14 -14.63 -10.43 15.50
CA PRO A 14 -13.55 -10.13 16.45
C PRO A 14 -12.53 -9.20 15.77
N ARG A 15 -12.26 -8.06 16.41
CA ARG A 15 -11.19 -7.15 15.97
C ARG A 15 -9.87 -7.89 16.04
N ARG A 16 -9.26 -8.09 14.87
CA ARG A 16 -7.95 -8.74 14.75
C ARG A 16 -6.85 -7.75 15.07
N PRO A 17 -5.79 -8.14 15.80
CA PRO A 17 -4.66 -7.26 16.02
C PRO A 17 -3.98 -6.87 14.70
N THR A 18 -3.67 -5.59 14.56
CA THR A 18 -3.03 -5.04 13.37
C THR A 18 -1.84 -4.17 13.75
N TYR A 19 -0.81 -4.11 12.89
CA TYR A 19 0.36 -3.26 13.12
C TYR A 19 1.08 -2.93 11.82
N ILE A 20 1.93 -1.89 11.87
CA ILE A 20 2.80 -1.49 10.76
C ILE A 20 4.24 -1.84 11.13
N ALA A 21 4.97 -2.39 10.17
CA ALA A 21 6.39 -2.60 10.25
C ALA A 21 7.10 -1.91 9.07
N ILE A 22 8.30 -1.40 9.30
CA ILE A 22 9.22 -0.99 8.23
C ILE A 22 10.50 -1.76 8.45
N HIS A 23 11.07 -2.32 7.39
CA HIS A 23 12.38 -2.96 7.44
C HIS A 23 13.24 -2.60 6.24
N THR A 24 14.55 -2.83 6.37
CA THR A 24 15.49 -2.64 5.26
C THR A 24 15.20 -3.61 4.12
N ARG A 25 15.50 -3.18 2.89
CA ARG A 25 15.46 -4.01 1.67
C ARG A 25 16.84 -4.58 1.34
N ASP A 26 17.60 -4.97 2.35
CA ASP A 26 18.90 -5.62 2.21
C ASP A 26 18.86 -7.02 2.82
N ASP A 27 19.98 -7.75 2.73
CA ASP A 27 20.09 -9.10 3.29
C ASP A 27 19.94 -9.15 4.81
N ALA A 28 20.11 -8.01 5.48
CA ALA A 28 19.95 -7.93 6.92
C ALA A 28 18.48 -7.83 7.35
N ALA A 29 17.59 -7.38 6.45
CA ALA A 29 16.14 -7.26 6.64
C ALA A 29 15.77 -6.78 8.06
N LYS A 30 16.40 -5.69 8.51
CA LYS A 30 16.28 -5.21 9.89
C LYS A 30 15.04 -4.37 10.06
N PHE A 31 14.29 -4.59 11.14
CA PHE A 31 13.22 -3.68 11.53
C PHE A 31 13.77 -2.28 11.79
N LEU A 32 13.27 -1.31 11.02
CA LEU A 32 13.53 0.12 11.21
C LEU A 32 12.46 0.74 12.11
N TYR A 33 11.22 0.26 12.02
CA TYR A 33 10.08 0.75 12.77
C TYR A 33 9.04 -0.35 12.97
N LEU A 34 8.35 -0.32 14.11
CA LEU A 34 7.18 -1.15 14.41
C LEU A 34 6.17 -0.32 15.21
N SER A 35 4.89 -0.36 14.83
CA SER A 35 3.83 0.29 15.61
C SER A 35 3.49 -0.49 16.89
N SER A 36 2.84 0.17 17.84
CA SER A 36 2.47 -0.41 19.16
C SER A 36 1.63 -1.68 19.08
N GLY A 37 0.83 -1.84 18.02
CA GLY A 37 -0.06 -2.97 17.78
C GLY A 37 0.67 -4.31 17.67
N VAL A 38 2.00 -4.29 17.43
CA VAL A 38 2.83 -5.50 17.46
C VAL A 38 2.76 -6.20 18.82
N ARG A 39 2.51 -5.46 19.90
CA ARG A 39 2.29 -6.04 21.24
C ARG A 39 1.03 -6.90 21.29
N GLN A 40 -0.04 -6.48 20.63
CA GLN A 40 -1.28 -7.25 20.59
C GLN A 40 -1.17 -8.42 19.60
N GLY A 41 -0.51 -8.22 18.45
CA GLY A 41 -0.38 -9.24 17.42
C GLY A 41 0.65 -10.32 17.72
N MET A 42 1.77 -9.96 18.36
CA MET A 42 2.91 -10.85 18.59
C MET A 42 3.37 -10.91 20.05
N GLY A 43 2.88 -10.05 20.95
CA GLY A 43 3.30 -10.05 22.36
C GLY A 43 4.66 -9.39 22.65
N PHE A 44 5.32 -8.82 21.64
CA PHE A 44 6.57 -8.09 21.82
C PHE A 44 6.33 -6.60 21.97
N GLU A 45 7.21 -5.92 22.71
CA GLU A 45 7.29 -4.46 22.65
C GLU A 45 8.08 -4.04 21.40
N PRO A 46 7.71 -2.93 20.72
CA PRO A 46 8.45 -2.46 19.53
C PRO A 46 9.96 -2.34 19.75
N SER A 47 10.38 -1.84 20.93
CA SER A 47 11.78 -1.67 21.31
C SER A 47 12.59 -2.96 21.38
N GLN A 48 11.92 -4.12 21.52
CA GLN A 48 12.58 -5.43 21.53
C GLN A 48 12.92 -5.93 20.12
N LEU A 49 12.18 -5.45 19.13
CA LEU A 49 12.24 -5.94 17.74
C LEU A 49 12.99 -4.99 16.81
N VAL A 50 12.96 -3.68 17.06
CA VAL A 50 13.72 -2.70 16.27
C VAL A 50 15.21 -3.10 16.20
N SER A 51 15.79 -2.97 15.02
CA SER A 51 17.15 -3.40 14.65
C SER A 51 17.41 -4.92 14.62
N ARG A 52 16.41 -5.76 14.94
CA ARG A 52 16.49 -7.22 14.73
C ARG A 52 16.15 -7.60 13.30
N CYS A 53 16.66 -8.73 12.85
CA CYS A 53 16.32 -9.29 11.55
C CYS A 53 14.87 -9.80 11.59
N VAL A 54 14.07 -9.41 10.60
CA VAL A 54 12.66 -9.86 10.46
C VAL A 54 12.57 -11.38 10.37
N LEU A 55 13.55 -11.99 9.70
CA LEU A 55 13.57 -13.43 9.40
C LEU A 55 13.83 -14.29 10.64
N ASP A 56 14.41 -13.74 11.71
CA ASP A 56 14.61 -14.44 12.98
C ASP A 56 13.26 -14.84 13.62
N PHE A 57 12.20 -14.10 13.29
CA PHE A 57 10.85 -14.31 13.81
C PHE A 57 9.98 -15.17 12.89
N ALA A 58 10.47 -15.58 11.71
CA ALA A 58 9.74 -16.49 10.86
C ALA A 58 9.51 -17.84 11.58
N ALA A 59 8.27 -18.33 11.53
CA ALA A 59 7.86 -19.62 12.07
C ALA A 59 7.68 -20.69 11.00
N ASP A 60 7.60 -20.31 9.72
CA ASP A 60 7.53 -21.29 8.64
C ASP A 60 8.87 -21.99 8.42
N THR A 61 8.80 -23.13 7.73
CA THR A 61 9.96 -23.95 7.35
C THR A 61 10.53 -23.59 5.99
N TYR A 62 10.18 -22.41 5.43
CA TYR A 62 10.70 -21.97 4.14
C TYR A 62 12.17 -21.58 4.24
N ASP A 63 12.88 -21.67 3.11
CA ASP A 63 14.23 -21.13 3.03
C ASP A 63 14.19 -19.61 3.23
N VAL A 64 15.12 -19.07 3.99
CA VAL A 64 15.33 -17.63 4.18
C VAL A 64 15.45 -16.93 2.82
N HIS A 65 16.09 -17.59 1.85
CA HIS A 65 16.22 -17.10 0.48
C HIS A 65 14.88 -16.98 -0.24
N ASP A 66 13.88 -17.81 0.07
CA ASP A 66 12.55 -17.71 -0.53
C ASP A 66 11.80 -16.48 -0.01
N TYR A 67 11.92 -16.14 1.27
CA TYR A 67 11.38 -14.88 1.79
C TYR A 67 12.05 -13.66 1.16
N LEU A 68 13.37 -13.72 0.99
CA LEU A 68 14.11 -12.62 0.38
C LEU A 68 13.69 -12.38 -1.07
N LYS A 69 13.26 -13.40 -1.84
CA LYS A 69 12.69 -13.21 -3.18
C LYS A 69 11.41 -12.37 -3.20
N ILE A 70 10.68 -12.26 -2.08
CA ILE A 70 9.55 -11.32 -1.99
C ILE A 70 10.06 -9.89 -2.14
N TYR A 71 11.24 -9.57 -1.60
CA TYR A 71 11.73 -8.19 -1.49
C TYR A 71 12.82 -7.84 -2.50
N LYS A 72 13.62 -8.83 -2.89
CA LYS A 72 14.76 -8.63 -3.78
C LYS A 72 14.29 -8.41 -5.21
N ARG A 73 15.03 -7.53 -5.88
CA ARG A 73 15.05 -7.44 -7.33
C ARG A 73 15.87 -8.63 -7.82
N ASP A 74 15.37 -9.39 -8.80
CA ASP A 74 16.16 -10.45 -9.43
C ASP A 74 17.31 -9.81 -10.23
N SER A 75 18.39 -9.45 -9.52
CA SER A 75 19.61 -8.94 -10.13
C SER A 75 20.42 -10.05 -10.83
N SER A 76 19.92 -11.28 -10.86
CA SER A 76 20.53 -12.42 -11.55
C SER A 76 19.97 -12.65 -12.96
N GLN A 77 19.27 -11.67 -13.55
CA GLN A 77 19.15 -11.63 -15.00
C GLN A 77 20.56 -11.39 -15.56
N CYS A 78 21.10 -12.42 -16.21
CA CYS A 78 22.32 -12.30 -17.00
C CYS A 78 22.19 -11.10 -17.95
N PRO A 79 23.22 -10.25 -18.09
CA PRO A 79 23.17 -9.03 -18.91
C PRO A 79 23.18 -9.30 -20.43
N MET A 80 22.64 -10.44 -20.86
CA MET A 80 22.68 -10.91 -22.26
C MET A 80 21.30 -11.21 -22.84
N ASP A 81 20.22 -11.14 -22.06
CA ASP A 81 18.84 -11.22 -22.55
C ASP A 81 18.14 -9.87 -22.26
N GLU A 82 18.61 -8.80 -22.90
CA GLU A 82 18.11 -7.42 -22.70
C GLU A 82 16.70 -7.16 -23.30
N ASP A 83 16.02 -8.15 -23.89
CA ASP A 83 14.82 -7.88 -24.70
C ASP A 83 13.51 -8.56 -24.25
N GLU A 84 13.46 -9.40 -23.21
CA GLU A 84 12.18 -10.00 -22.80
C GLU A 84 12.00 -10.11 -21.28
N ASN A 85 11.16 -9.20 -20.76
CA ASN A 85 10.41 -9.26 -19.50
C ASN A 85 11.12 -8.77 -18.22
N ASP A 86 11.23 -7.46 -18.10
CA ASP A 86 11.34 -6.70 -16.83
C ASP A 86 9.98 -6.69 -16.05
N ASP A 87 9.07 -7.64 -16.35
CA ASP A 87 7.62 -7.63 -16.06
C ASP A 87 7.22 -8.13 -14.65
N SER A 88 8.15 -8.20 -13.71
CA SER A 88 7.99 -9.04 -12.51
C SER A 88 8.04 -8.30 -11.18
N ASP A 89 8.55 -7.07 -11.15
CA ASP A 89 8.77 -6.33 -9.90
C ASP A 89 7.49 -5.60 -9.45
N SER A 90 6.60 -6.33 -8.76
CA SER A 90 5.45 -5.73 -8.07
C SER A 90 5.90 -4.77 -6.97
N ASN A 91 5.39 -3.53 -6.94
CA ASN A 91 5.65 -2.58 -5.85
C ASN A 91 4.75 -2.85 -4.64
N ALA A 92 3.62 -3.53 -4.83
CA ALA A 92 2.76 -3.92 -3.73
C ALA A 92 2.35 -5.38 -3.86
N CYS A 93 2.45 -6.13 -2.78
CA CYS A 93 2.02 -7.52 -2.76
C CYS A 93 1.35 -7.88 -1.44
N MET A 94 0.48 -8.88 -1.49
CA MET A 94 -0.15 -9.50 -0.34
C MET A 94 0.30 -10.95 -0.23
N TRP A 95 0.60 -11.38 0.98
CA TRP A 95 1.06 -12.75 1.24
C TRP A 95 0.75 -13.15 2.67
N TYR A 96 0.90 -14.43 2.97
CA TYR A 96 0.65 -14.99 4.29
C TYR A 96 1.90 -15.65 4.83
N VAL A 97 2.15 -15.44 6.12
CA VAL A 97 3.34 -15.94 6.81
C VAL A 97 3.03 -16.27 8.25
N ASN A 98 3.66 -17.31 8.77
CA ASN A 98 3.61 -17.60 10.19
C ASN A 98 4.80 -16.93 10.89
N ILE A 99 4.51 -16.19 11.96
CA ILE A 99 5.51 -15.48 12.76
C ILE A 99 5.47 -15.99 14.19
N LYS A 100 6.64 -16.20 14.79
CA LYS A 100 6.79 -16.57 16.19
C LYS A 100 6.41 -15.39 17.06
N SER A 101 5.40 -15.56 17.90
CA SER A 101 5.06 -14.60 18.95
C SER A 101 6.03 -14.71 20.14
N ALA A 102 5.93 -13.80 21.11
CA ALA A 102 6.83 -13.70 22.26
C ALA A 102 6.82 -14.93 23.18
N ASN A 103 5.73 -15.71 23.18
CA ASN A 103 5.64 -16.98 23.90
C ASN A 103 6.17 -18.18 23.08
N GLY A 104 6.64 -17.94 21.85
CA GLY A 104 7.13 -18.96 20.91
C GLY A 104 6.07 -19.61 20.01
N THR A 105 4.77 -19.31 20.18
CA THR A 105 3.72 -19.89 19.33
C THR A 105 3.68 -19.23 17.96
N PRO A 106 3.59 -20.00 16.86
CA PRO A 106 3.35 -19.47 15.53
C PRO A 106 1.98 -18.80 15.44
N VAL A 107 1.93 -17.61 14.86
CA VAL A 107 0.70 -16.86 14.56
C VAL A 107 0.68 -16.54 13.08
N LEU A 108 -0.43 -16.88 12.41
CA LEU A 108 -0.62 -16.55 11.01
C LEU A 108 -0.80 -15.04 10.85
N HIS A 109 -0.05 -14.45 9.95
CA HIS A 109 -0.14 -13.05 9.59
C HIS A 109 -0.47 -12.93 8.11
N ARG A 110 -1.42 -12.05 7.79
CA ARG A 110 -1.58 -11.50 6.45
C ARG A 110 -0.71 -10.25 6.36
N MET A 111 0.15 -10.23 5.36
CA MET A 111 1.09 -9.14 5.10
C MET A 111 0.71 -8.43 3.80
N ILE A 112 0.68 -7.11 3.84
CA ILE A 112 0.63 -6.25 2.67
C ILE A 112 1.94 -5.49 2.65
N SER A 113 2.78 -5.72 1.64
CA SER A 113 4.10 -5.13 1.54
C SER A 113 4.15 -4.10 0.42
N PHE A 114 4.64 -2.90 0.73
CA PHE A 114 4.95 -1.83 -0.22
C PHE A 114 6.47 -1.73 -0.37
N LYS A 115 6.99 -2.10 -1.55
CA LYS A 115 8.42 -2.13 -1.86
C LYS A 115 8.91 -0.76 -2.35
N CYS A 116 9.79 -0.16 -1.56
CA CYS A 116 10.47 1.10 -1.89
C CYS A 116 11.92 0.83 -2.30
N ASP A 117 12.68 1.88 -2.59
CA ASP A 117 14.05 1.75 -3.09
C ASP A 117 14.98 1.12 -2.04
N SER A 118 14.93 1.60 -0.79
CA SER A 118 15.80 1.15 0.30
C SER A 118 15.09 0.39 1.44
N SER A 119 13.76 0.44 1.47
CA SER A 119 12.96 -0.12 2.56
C SER A 119 11.72 -0.82 2.04
N VAL A 120 11.17 -1.68 2.88
CA VAL A 120 9.86 -2.29 2.67
C VAL A 120 8.98 -1.89 3.84
N LEU A 121 7.82 -1.34 3.52
CA LEU A 121 6.78 -1.09 4.50
C LEU A 121 5.78 -2.24 4.47
N VAL A 122 5.41 -2.77 5.63
CA VAL A 122 4.52 -3.91 5.76
C VAL A 122 3.38 -3.58 6.70
N VAL A 123 2.15 -3.76 6.23
CA VAL A 123 0.95 -3.76 7.04
C VAL A 123 0.61 -5.20 7.39
N CYS A 124 0.50 -5.47 8.69
CA CYS A 124 0.36 -6.79 9.25
C CYS A 124 -1.00 -6.95 9.93
N ILE A 125 -1.70 -8.05 9.64
CA ILE A 125 -2.92 -8.45 10.34
C ILE A 125 -2.69 -9.84 10.94
N ALA A 126 -2.78 -9.96 12.26
CA ALA A 126 -2.56 -11.21 12.97
C ALA A 126 -3.86 -12.01 13.12
N TYR A 127 -3.76 -13.34 12.99
CA TYR A 127 -4.86 -14.28 13.11
C TYR A 127 -4.53 -15.31 14.21
N PRO A 128 -4.61 -14.92 15.50
CA PRO A 128 -4.24 -15.79 16.60
C PRO A 128 -5.17 -17.01 16.74
N ASP A 129 -6.42 -16.87 16.33
CA ASP A 129 -7.45 -17.92 16.46
C ASP A 129 -7.41 -18.95 15.32
N LEU A 130 -6.69 -18.68 14.24
CA LEU A 130 -6.61 -19.61 13.11
C LEU A 130 -5.54 -20.68 13.39
N PRO A 131 -5.87 -21.97 13.20
CA PRO A 131 -4.89 -23.02 13.39
C PRO A 131 -3.75 -22.86 12.39
N PHE A 132 -2.53 -23.05 12.88
CA PHE A 132 -1.33 -23.12 12.03
C PHE A 132 -1.55 -24.16 10.92
N LYS A 133 -1.62 -23.67 9.69
CA LYS A 133 -1.62 -24.51 8.49
C LYS A 133 -0.43 -24.10 7.65
N ALA A 134 0.70 -24.77 7.87
CA ALA A 134 1.77 -24.80 6.88
C ALA A 134 1.22 -25.45 5.60
N LYS A 135 0.75 -24.64 4.67
CA LYS A 135 0.64 -25.07 3.29
C LYS A 135 2.04 -24.97 2.72
N ASN A 136 2.50 -25.98 1.99
CA ASN A 136 3.87 -26.09 1.49
C ASN A 136 4.23 -25.06 0.39
N ALA A 137 3.60 -23.88 0.40
CA ALA A 137 3.63 -22.91 -0.69
C ALA A 137 3.54 -21.47 -0.14
N LEU A 138 4.62 -20.71 -0.30
CA LEU A 138 4.62 -19.26 -0.10
C LEU A 138 3.96 -18.60 -1.32
N GLU A 139 2.64 -18.43 -1.25
CA GLU A 139 1.85 -17.76 -2.27
C GLU A 139 1.83 -16.25 -2.03
N VAL A 140 2.15 -15.50 -3.09
CA VAL A 140 2.16 -14.05 -3.11
C VAL A 140 1.21 -13.57 -4.19
N GLN A 141 0.25 -12.75 -3.80
CA GLN A 141 -0.63 -12.04 -4.71
C GLN A 141 -0.04 -10.67 -4.98
N LEU A 142 0.23 -10.36 -6.24
CA LEU A 142 0.60 -9.01 -6.63
C LEU A 142 -0.65 -8.12 -6.51
N LEU A 143 -0.51 -6.96 -5.89
CA LEU A 143 -1.60 -5.99 -5.74
C LEU A 143 -1.53 -4.89 -6.79
N ASP A 144 -0.55 -5.01 -7.66
CA ASP A 144 -0.10 -4.00 -8.57
C ASP A 144 0.48 -4.75 -9.78
N GLY A 145 0.31 -4.22 -10.99
CA GLY A 145 0.61 -5.01 -12.18
C GLY A 145 -0.60 -5.87 -12.63
N PRO A 146 -0.37 -7.09 -13.15
CA PRO A 146 -1.43 -8.00 -13.61
C PRO A 146 -2.26 -8.64 -12.48
N MET A 147 -2.03 -8.24 -11.22
CA MET A 147 -2.67 -8.79 -10.01
C MET A 147 -2.57 -10.32 -9.89
N GLU A 148 -1.50 -10.89 -10.43
CA GLU A 148 -1.28 -12.33 -10.49
C GLU A 148 -0.97 -12.93 -9.12
N ARG A 149 -1.21 -14.24 -8.99
CA ARG A 149 -0.76 -15.03 -7.85
C ARG A 149 0.45 -15.86 -8.25
N ARG A 150 1.54 -15.72 -7.50
CA ARG A 150 2.81 -16.41 -7.72
C ARG A 150 3.14 -17.28 -6.52
N ASN A 151 3.73 -18.44 -6.77
CA ASN A 151 4.24 -19.29 -5.70
C ASN A 151 5.76 -19.26 -5.73
N ILE A 152 6.35 -18.62 -4.72
CA ILE A 152 7.78 -18.35 -4.66
C ILE A 152 8.61 -19.61 -4.37
N THR A 153 8.00 -20.60 -3.73
CA THR A 153 8.67 -21.88 -3.42
C THR A 153 8.73 -22.84 -4.60
N HIS A 154 8.04 -22.55 -5.72
CA HIS A 154 8.12 -23.36 -6.92
C HIS A 154 9.17 -22.83 -7.90
N PRO A 155 9.91 -23.72 -8.59
CA PRO A 155 10.94 -23.29 -9.53
C PRO A 155 10.35 -22.54 -10.72
N GLU A 156 10.85 -21.32 -10.97
CA GLU A 156 10.43 -20.37 -12.02
C GLU A 156 10.23 -20.99 -13.40
N LYS A 157 11.08 -21.95 -13.78
CA LYS A 157 10.97 -22.67 -15.07
C LYS A 157 9.60 -23.33 -15.26
N THR A 158 8.98 -23.79 -14.17
CA THR A 158 7.66 -24.43 -14.19
C THR A 158 6.55 -23.39 -14.35
N GLN A 159 6.76 -22.19 -13.83
CA GLN A 159 5.82 -21.08 -13.90
C GLN A 159 5.83 -20.44 -15.29
N ILE A 160 7.01 -20.17 -15.86
CA ILE A 160 7.18 -19.68 -17.24
C ILE A 160 6.57 -20.66 -18.24
N GLN A 161 6.75 -21.97 -18.05
CA GLN A 161 6.12 -22.98 -18.90
C GLN A 161 4.59 -23.00 -18.77
N ARG A 162 4.05 -22.69 -17.59
CA ARG A 162 2.61 -22.59 -17.37
C ARG A 162 2.02 -21.33 -18.01
N GLU A 163 2.68 -20.19 -17.87
CA GLU A 163 2.32 -18.92 -18.52
C GLU A 163 2.36 -19.06 -20.04
N ARG A 164 3.42 -19.65 -20.61
CA ARG A 164 3.50 -19.96 -22.04
C ARG A 164 2.37 -20.86 -22.52
N ARG A 165 1.92 -21.82 -21.70
CA ARG A 165 0.76 -22.68 -22.03
C ARG A 165 -0.57 -21.93 -21.95
N LEU A 166 -0.71 -20.99 -21.02
CA LEU A 166 -1.92 -20.15 -20.89
C LEU A 166 -2.02 -19.13 -22.02
N ALA A 167 -0.90 -18.52 -22.41
CA ALA A 167 -0.82 -17.58 -23.55
C ALA A 167 -1.24 -18.21 -24.89
N LEU A 168 -1.12 -19.53 -25.02
CA LEU A 168 -1.56 -20.28 -26.20
C LEU A 168 -3.06 -20.61 -26.18
N GLN A 169 -3.80 -20.30 -25.10
CA GLN A 169 -5.23 -20.59 -25.02
C GLN A 169 -6.06 -19.51 -25.72
N PRO A 170 -7.01 -19.89 -26.59
CA PRO A 170 -7.91 -18.93 -27.21
C PRO A 170 -8.78 -18.26 -26.13
N GLY A 171 -8.69 -16.93 -26.04
CA GLY A 171 -9.37 -16.12 -25.02
C GLY A 171 -8.45 -15.61 -23.90
N TYR A 172 -7.19 -16.07 -23.82
CA TYR A 172 -6.21 -15.47 -22.93
C TYR A 172 -5.92 -14.03 -23.36
N ARG A 173 -6.26 -13.07 -22.48
CA ARG A 173 -5.84 -11.68 -22.62
C ARG A 173 -4.67 -11.48 -21.68
N ALA A 174 -3.49 -11.26 -22.25
CA ALA A 174 -2.36 -10.77 -21.47
C ALA A 174 -2.78 -9.46 -20.77
N SER A 175 -2.39 -9.32 -19.51
CA SER A 175 -2.61 -8.07 -18.78
C SER A 175 -1.99 -6.93 -19.57
N ARG A 176 -2.81 -5.93 -19.92
CA ARG A 176 -2.35 -4.74 -20.65
C ARG A 176 -1.64 -3.73 -19.75
N TYR A 177 -1.51 -4.06 -18.48
CA TYR A 177 -0.94 -3.19 -17.48
C TYR A 177 0.47 -3.67 -17.17
N THR A 178 1.46 -2.95 -17.70
CA THR A 178 2.86 -3.10 -17.37
C THR A 178 3.31 -1.88 -16.56
N MET A 179 3.86 -2.14 -15.38
CA MET A 179 4.42 -1.11 -14.52
C MET A 179 5.85 -0.81 -14.93
N ARG A 180 6.17 0.47 -15.11
CA ARG A 180 7.57 0.90 -15.22
C ARG A 180 8.16 1.01 -13.81
N ASN A 181 9.12 0.16 -13.49
CA ASN A 181 9.82 0.16 -12.20
C ASN A 181 10.58 1.49 -11.93
N SER A 182 10.81 2.30 -12.95
CA SER A 182 11.47 3.62 -12.88
C SER A 182 10.55 4.78 -12.45
N GLN A 183 9.25 4.52 -12.24
CA GLN A 183 8.29 5.58 -11.90
C GLN A 183 8.55 6.12 -10.48
N PRO A 184 8.65 7.44 -10.27
CA PRO A 184 8.80 8.02 -8.94
C PRO A 184 7.67 7.59 -8.02
N LYS A 185 8.03 7.07 -6.84
CA LYS A 185 7.11 6.58 -5.82
C LYS A 185 7.57 6.98 -4.44
N ALA A 186 6.63 7.23 -3.54
CA ALA A 186 6.93 7.47 -2.14
C ALA A 186 5.87 6.81 -1.26
N VAL A 187 6.30 6.28 -0.12
CA VAL A 187 5.40 5.76 0.90
C VAL A 187 5.27 6.77 2.02
N PHE A 188 4.03 7.00 2.43
CA PHE A 188 3.68 7.82 3.58
C PHE A 188 3.04 6.92 4.63
N MET A 189 3.43 7.14 5.88
CA MET A 189 2.68 6.67 7.03
C MET A 189 2.01 7.86 7.70
N LEU A 190 0.75 7.68 8.00
CA LEU A 190 -0.11 8.70 8.58
C LEU A 190 -0.63 8.22 9.93
N GLU A 191 -0.88 9.16 10.83
CA GLU A 191 -1.62 8.88 12.06
C GLU A 191 -2.99 8.27 11.73
N ASN A 192 -3.52 7.41 12.61
CA ASN A 192 -4.86 6.88 12.38
C ASN A 192 -5.90 8.01 12.55
N PRO A 193 -6.69 8.33 11.50
CA PRO A 193 -7.73 9.36 11.61
C PRO A 193 -8.79 9.06 12.69
N LYS A 194 -8.96 7.80 13.12
CA LYS A 194 -9.89 7.42 14.19
C LYS A 194 -9.40 7.74 15.60
N VAL A 195 -8.09 7.67 15.86
CA VAL A 195 -7.51 7.96 17.18
C VAL A 195 -7.63 9.44 17.51
N VAL A 196 -7.66 10.30 16.49
CA VAL A 196 -7.79 11.76 16.62
C VAL A 196 -9.22 12.21 17.00
N CYS A 197 -10.22 11.32 16.95
CA CYS A 197 -11.60 11.64 17.36
C CYS A 197 -11.86 11.46 18.88
N GLY A 198 -10.92 10.91 19.63
CA GLY A 198 -11.01 10.75 21.09
C GLY A 198 -10.12 11.75 21.79
N GLU A 199 -10.69 12.89 22.19
CA GLU A 199 -10.13 13.79 23.22
C GLU A 199 -8.78 14.44 22.87
N ILE A 200 -8.77 15.68 22.36
CA ILE A 200 -7.82 16.80 22.67
C ILE A 200 -7.74 17.85 21.55
N PHE A 201 -8.08 17.56 20.29
CA PHE A 201 -7.88 18.53 19.20
C PHE A 201 -9.18 19.14 18.63
N GLY A 202 -9.20 20.46 18.50
CA GLY A 202 -10.36 21.27 18.11
C GLY A 202 -10.84 21.09 16.67
N PRO A 203 -11.92 21.79 16.25
CA PRO A 203 -12.55 21.66 14.93
C PRO A 203 -11.62 21.95 13.73
N GLU A 204 -10.49 22.62 13.94
CA GLU A 204 -9.48 22.92 12.92
C GLU A 204 -8.69 21.66 12.46
N TYR A 205 -8.55 20.64 13.32
CA TYR A 205 -7.83 19.41 12.99
C TYR A 205 -8.52 18.58 11.90
N ARG A 206 -9.86 18.67 11.80
CA ARG A 206 -10.62 17.97 10.75
C ARG A 206 -10.37 18.54 9.36
N VAL A 207 -9.89 19.78 9.26
CA VAL A 207 -9.63 20.46 7.98
C VAL A 207 -8.25 20.06 7.42
N ASN A 208 -7.30 19.73 8.29
CA ASN A 208 -5.91 19.49 7.91
C ASN A 208 -5.57 17.99 7.67
N GLY A 209 -6.42 17.08 8.15
CA GLY A 209 -6.23 15.63 7.96
C GLY A 209 -5.15 15.01 8.83
N PRO A 210 -4.81 13.72 8.61
CA PRO A 210 -3.84 13.01 9.44
C PRO A 210 -2.41 13.52 9.19
N HIS A 211 -1.59 13.58 10.25
CA HIS A 211 -0.18 13.97 10.12
C HIS A 211 0.67 12.86 9.54
N ILE A 212 1.70 13.25 8.81
CA ILE A 212 2.73 12.36 8.28
C ILE A 212 3.69 11.99 9.41
N VAL A 213 3.66 10.73 9.85
CA VAL A 213 4.57 10.22 10.89
C VAL A 213 5.85 9.66 10.31
N PHE A 214 5.82 9.26 9.04
CA PHE A 214 6.98 8.78 8.30
C PHE A 214 6.76 8.98 6.80
N VAL A 215 7.84 9.28 6.08
CA VAL A 215 7.84 9.29 4.62
C VAL A 215 9.20 8.85 4.09
N THR A 216 9.20 8.12 2.97
CA THR A 216 10.42 7.74 2.27
C THR A 216 11.08 8.93 1.57
N GLY A 217 12.42 8.95 1.50
CA GLY A 217 13.16 10.05 0.85
C GLY A 217 12.86 10.27 -0.63
N SER A 218 12.29 9.28 -1.30
CA SER A 218 11.79 9.38 -2.67
C SER A 218 10.63 10.40 -2.83
N VAL A 219 10.10 10.96 -1.73
CA VAL A 219 9.15 12.10 -1.76
C VAL A 219 9.71 13.31 -2.51
N SER A 220 11.03 13.53 -2.44
CA SER A 220 11.72 14.58 -3.19
C SER A 220 11.58 14.41 -4.71
N HIS A 221 11.50 13.18 -5.21
CA HIS A 221 11.28 12.90 -6.63
C HIS A 221 9.78 12.89 -7.02
N LEU A 222 8.89 12.82 -6.02
CA LEU A 222 7.45 12.80 -6.22
C LEU A 222 6.86 14.21 -6.28
N ILE A 223 7.19 15.07 -5.30
CA ILE A 223 6.64 16.42 -5.12
C ILE A 223 7.72 17.44 -4.69
N ASP A 224 8.98 17.26 -5.13
CA ASP A 224 10.06 18.24 -4.95
C ASP A 224 10.14 18.86 -3.53
N ALA A 225 9.91 18.02 -2.52
CA ALA A 225 9.86 18.39 -1.11
C ALA A 225 10.86 17.56 -0.30
N ASP A 226 11.48 18.19 0.70
CA ASP A 226 12.39 17.52 1.60
C ASP A 226 11.64 16.79 2.71
N ILE A 227 12.18 15.63 3.13
CA ILE A 227 11.60 14.79 4.20
C ILE A 227 11.35 15.62 5.47
N SER A 228 12.29 16.49 5.83
CA SER A 228 12.21 17.32 7.04
C SER A 228 11.00 18.25 7.05
N ASP A 229 10.57 18.69 5.87
CA ASP A 229 9.52 19.69 5.72
C ASP A 229 8.13 19.04 5.77
N VAL A 230 8.03 17.82 5.25
CA VAL A 230 6.77 17.07 5.19
C VAL A 230 6.52 16.20 6.41
N MET A 231 7.57 15.84 7.18
CA MET A 231 7.40 15.11 8.44
C MET A 231 6.61 15.95 9.45
N GLN A 232 5.63 15.33 10.12
CA GLN A 232 4.66 16.00 11.00
C GLN A 232 3.78 17.03 10.29
N TYR A 233 3.84 17.13 8.96
CA TYR A 233 2.96 17.99 8.20
C TYR A 233 1.61 17.30 7.96
N PRO A 234 0.49 18.04 7.97
CA PRO A 234 -0.82 17.45 7.68
C PRO A 234 -0.92 16.99 6.22
N PHE A 235 -1.26 15.73 5.99
CA PHE A 235 -1.23 15.15 4.64
C PHE A 235 -2.21 15.82 3.67
N LEU A 236 -3.41 16.20 4.13
CA LEU A 236 -4.40 16.83 3.25
C LEU A 236 -3.98 18.22 2.76
N LYS A 237 -3.03 18.89 3.45
CA LYS A 237 -2.45 20.14 2.93
C LYS A 237 -1.54 19.92 1.73
N LEU A 238 -1.04 18.69 1.50
CA LEU A 238 -0.28 18.34 0.29
C LEU A 238 -1.20 17.94 -0.87
N VAL A 239 -2.47 17.64 -0.60
CA VAL A 239 -3.46 17.26 -1.60
C VAL A 239 -3.97 18.52 -2.29
N ALA A 240 -4.19 18.42 -3.61
CA ALA A 240 -4.80 19.48 -4.39
C ALA A 240 -6.19 19.83 -3.82
N LEU A 241 -6.50 21.13 -3.71
CA LEU A 241 -7.74 21.60 -3.07
C LEU A 241 -9.00 20.95 -3.67
N GLU A 242 -9.00 20.75 -4.99
CA GLU A 242 -10.07 20.10 -5.74
C GLU A 242 -10.28 18.61 -5.38
N ASP A 243 -9.27 17.93 -4.85
CA ASP A 243 -9.31 16.50 -4.53
C ASP A 243 -9.45 16.21 -3.03
N ILE A 244 -9.37 17.22 -2.14
CA ILE A 244 -9.44 17.01 -0.68
C ILE A 244 -10.70 16.24 -0.26
N ALA A 245 -11.88 16.65 -0.74
CA ALA A 245 -13.13 15.99 -0.39
C ALA A 245 -13.18 14.52 -0.86
N HIS A 246 -12.53 14.22 -1.99
CA HIS A 246 -12.40 12.88 -2.51
C HIS A 246 -11.48 12.02 -1.65
N VAL A 247 -10.31 12.56 -1.27
CA VAL A 247 -9.34 11.87 -0.39
C VAL A 247 -9.90 11.65 1.01
N CYS A 248 -10.71 12.57 1.56
CA CYS A 248 -11.41 12.34 2.82
C CYS A 248 -12.32 11.10 2.77
N LYS A 249 -13.12 10.94 1.71
CA LYS A 249 -13.97 9.75 1.51
C LYS A 249 -13.15 8.48 1.33
N PHE A 250 -11.97 8.58 0.72
CA PHE A 250 -11.03 7.46 0.63
C PHE A 250 -10.53 7.03 2.03
N PHE A 251 -10.15 7.97 2.90
CA PHE A 251 -9.78 7.66 4.28
C PHE A 251 -10.94 7.06 5.09
N GLU A 252 -12.17 7.55 4.92
CA GLU A 252 -13.37 6.97 5.53
C GLU A 252 -13.58 5.51 5.12
N ARG A 253 -13.47 5.20 3.82
CA ARG A 253 -13.58 3.81 3.33
C ARG A 253 -12.45 2.92 3.84
N MET A 254 -11.21 3.40 3.87
CA MET A 254 -10.09 2.63 4.43
C MET A 254 -10.30 2.29 5.90
N ALA A 255 -10.98 3.17 6.64
CA ALA A 255 -11.36 2.92 8.02
C ALA A 255 -12.36 1.75 8.17
N GLU A 256 -13.09 1.38 7.13
CA GLU A 256 -14.13 0.34 7.16
C GLU A 256 -13.64 -1.02 6.65
N THR A 257 -12.45 -1.08 6.05
CA THR A 257 -11.90 -2.31 5.45
C THR A 257 -10.50 -2.64 6.00
N THR A 258 -10.12 -3.91 5.86
CA THR A 258 -8.75 -4.38 6.09
C THR A 258 -8.01 -4.67 4.77
N ASP A 259 -8.67 -4.44 3.64
CA ASP A 259 -8.11 -4.62 2.31
C ASP A 259 -7.40 -3.36 1.81
N VAL A 260 -6.56 -3.56 0.79
CA VAL A 260 -5.91 -2.45 0.10
C VAL A 260 -6.94 -1.75 -0.78
N LEU A 261 -7.05 -0.44 -0.64
CA LEU A 261 -7.86 0.39 -1.51
C LEU A 261 -6.99 1.14 -2.51
N PHE A 262 -7.56 1.41 -3.68
CA PHE A 262 -6.91 2.11 -4.78
C PHE A 262 -7.65 3.42 -5.03
N GLU A 263 -6.90 4.49 -5.22
CA GLU A 263 -7.49 5.78 -5.56
C GLU A 263 -6.52 6.64 -6.36
N ASN A 264 -7.06 7.58 -7.15
CA ASN A 264 -6.26 8.59 -7.83
C ASN A 264 -6.65 9.98 -7.34
N PHE A 265 -5.65 10.83 -7.13
CA PHE A 265 -5.83 12.24 -6.78
C PHE A 265 -4.56 13.02 -7.11
N ALA A 266 -4.63 14.34 -7.03
CA ALA A 266 -3.49 15.22 -7.24
C ALA A 266 -2.85 15.68 -5.93
N LEU A 267 -1.52 15.82 -5.97
CA LEU A 267 -0.72 16.51 -4.97
C LEU A 267 -0.19 17.83 -5.52
N ILE A 268 0.15 18.75 -4.61
CA ILE A 268 0.88 19.98 -4.93
C ILE A 268 2.34 19.63 -5.24
N LYS A 269 2.86 20.05 -6.40
CA LYS A 269 4.22 19.67 -6.85
C LYS A 269 5.33 20.33 -6.05
N HIS A 270 5.17 21.58 -5.61
CA HIS A 270 6.20 22.32 -4.90
C HIS A 270 5.62 22.92 -3.62
N PRO A 271 5.38 22.14 -2.55
CA PRO A 271 4.61 22.61 -1.42
C PRO A 271 5.33 23.65 -0.52
N HIS A 272 6.52 24.14 -0.88
CA HIS A 272 7.34 25.16 -0.17
C HIS A 272 6.77 25.57 1.20
N ILE A 273 7.05 24.72 2.20
CA ILE A 273 6.42 24.78 3.52
C ILE A 273 7.23 25.74 4.39
N ILE A 274 6.60 26.82 4.85
CA ILE A 274 7.20 27.81 5.75
C ILE A 274 6.25 27.98 6.93
N GLU A 275 6.76 27.78 8.15
CA GLU A 275 5.98 27.95 9.40
C GLU A 275 4.67 27.13 9.48
N GLY A 276 4.60 26.00 8.75
CA GLY A 276 3.44 25.10 8.77
C GLY A 276 2.35 25.41 7.73
N ASP A 277 2.63 26.30 6.79
CA ASP A 277 1.78 26.59 5.63
C ASP A 277 2.55 26.58 4.32
N ILE A 278 1.82 26.38 3.21
CA ILE A 278 2.35 26.42 1.84
C ILE A 278 2.41 27.87 1.39
N PHE A 279 3.61 28.37 1.08
CA PHE A 279 3.80 29.78 0.70
C PHE A 279 3.55 30.07 -0.79
N VAL A 280 3.43 29.03 -1.62
CA VAL A 280 3.23 29.18 -3.06
C VAL A 280 1.75 29.34 -3.37
N CYS A 281 1.40 30.33 -4.20
CA CYS A 281 0.05 30.52 -4.69
C CYS A 281 -0.42 29.27 -5.44
N ASP A 282 -1.60 28.78 -5.07
CA ASP A 282 -2.19 27.57 -5.62
C ASP A 282 -2.32 27.60 -7.16
N GLU A 283 -2.59 28.78 -7.72
CA GLU A 283 -2.75 29.07 -9.15
C GLU A 283 -1.42 29.03 -9.94
N GLU A 284 -0.28 29.04 -9.25
CA GLU A 284 1.06 29.02 -9.86
C GLU A 284 1.72 27.65 -9.72
N ASN A 285 1.22 26.81 -8.80
CA ASN A 285 1.83 25.53 -8.50
C ASN A 285 1.29 24.45 -9.43
N PRO A 286 2.13 23.66 -10.13
CA PRO A 286 1.68 22.48 -10.85
C PRO A 286 1.08 21.43 -9.91
N ARG A 287 0.38 20.45 -10.49
CA ARG A 287 -0.08 19.28 -9.73
C ARG A 287 0.60 18.01 -10.22
N VAL A 288 0.82 17.08 -9.30
CA VAL A 288 1.29 15.74 -9.58
C VAL A 288 0.11 14.80 -9.39
N VAL A 289 -0.40 14.23 -10.47
CA VAL A 289 -1.45 13.20 -10.38
C VAL A 289 -0.79 11.92 -9.91
N VAL A 290 -1.27 11.39 -8.80
CA VAL A 290 -0.75 10.18 -8.19
C VAL A 290 -1.77 9.06 -8.18
N GLU A 291 -1.26 7.85 -8.32
CA GLU A 291 -1.96 6.63 -7.97
C GLU A 291 -1.60 6.23 -6.56
N CYS A 292 -2.62 5.99 -5.74
CA CYS A 292 -2.51 5.67 -4.33
C CYS A 292 -2.98 4.24 -4.08
N LEU A 293 -2.12 3.45 -3.43
CA LEU A 293 -2.52 2.19 -2.79
C LEU A 293 -2.46 2.41 -1.28
N GLY A 294 -3.60 2.29 -0.61
CA GLY A 294 -3.72 2.55 0.82
C GLY A 294 -4.16 1.33 1.61
N ALA A 295 -3.58 1.17 2.80
CA ALA A 295 -3.99 0.17 3.79
C ALA A 295 -4.02 0.83 5.18
N ALA A 296 -5.09 0.59 5.93
CA ALA A 296 -5.24 1.11 7.29
C ALA A 296 -5.14 0.00 8.33
N VAL A 297 -4.60 0.36 9.50
CA VAL A 297 -4.58 -0.45 10.72
C VAL A 297 -5.05 0.40 11.90
N ASP A 298 -5.24 -0.22 13.06
CA ASP A 298 -5.70 0.49 14.25
C ASP A 298 -4.74 1.60 14.72
N ASP A 299 -3.45 1.48 14.40
CA ASP A 299 -2.41 2.43 14.83
C ASP A 299 -2.00 3.45 13.76
N GLY A 300 -2.51 3.35 12.53
CA GLY A 300 -2.09 4.26 11.46
C GLY A 300 -2.58 3.86 10.07
N VAL A 301 -2.22 4.67 9.10
CA VAL A 301 -2.49 4.41 7.67
C VAL A 301 -1.17 4.39 6.92
N ALA A 302 -1.01 3.43 6.03
CA ALA A 302 0.10 3.35 5.09
C ALA A 302 -0.43 3.58 3.67
N ILE A 303 0.18 4.51 2.94
CA ILE A 303 -0.14 4.76 1.53
C ILE A 303 1.14 4.74 0.68
N LEU A 304 1.08 4.05 -0.46
CA LEU A 304 2.07 4.12 -1.53
C LEU A 304 1.52 5.04 -2.62
N LEU A 305 2.22 6.14 -2.87
CA LEU A 305 1.89 7.08 -3.93
C LEU A 305 2.87 6.91 -5.08
N ARG A 306 2.32 6.86 -6.29
CA ARG A 306 3.09 6.76 -7.54
C ARG A 306 2.73 7.88 -8.48
N ARG A 307 3.74 8.52 -9.04
CA ARG A 307 3.57 9.62 -9.97
C ARG A 307 3.04 9.14 -11.33
N LEU A 308 1.77 9.33 -11.63
CA LEU A 308 1.22 9.03 -12.96
C LEU A 308 1.68 10.06 -14.00
N ARG A 309 1.55 11.35 -13.67
CA ARG A 309 1.93 12.47 -14.54
C ARG A 309 1.91 13.79 -13.80
N GLU A 310 2.49 14.81 -14.43
CA GLU A 310 2.31 16.20 -14.03
C GLU A 310 1.21 16.86 -14.86
N VAL A 311 0.44 17.74 -14.23
CA VAL A 311 -0.51 18.63 -14.90
C VAL A 311 -0.17 20.07 -14.52
N PRO A 312 -0.40 21.03 -15.43
CA PRO A 312 -0.16 22.44 -15.16
C PRO A 312 -1.01 22.92 -13.97
N ALA A 313 -0.65 24.08 -13.43
CA ALA A 313 -1.40 24.71 -12.36
C ALA A 313 -2.89 24.90 -12.75
N PRO A 314 -3.81 24.75 -11.78
CA PRO A 314 -5.23 24.75 -12.08
C PRO A 314 -5.69 26.14 -12.52
N LYS A 315 -6.67 26.14 -13.43
CA LYS A 315 -7.31 27.39 -13.89
C LYS A 315 -8.60 27.59 -13.13
N ARG A 316 -8.88 28.84 -12.78
CA ARG A 316 -10.18 29.25 -12.22
C ARG A 316 -11.06 29.89 -13.28
N ASP A 317 -12.36 29.67 -13.18
CA ASP A 317 -13.35 30.37 -13.99
C ASP A 317 -13.52 31.82 -13.52
N ASN A 318 -14.32 32.60 -14.24
CA ASN A 318 -14.60 34.00 -13.89
C ASN A 318 -15.34 34.16 -12.54
N LEU A 319 -15.82 33.07 -11.93
CA LEU A 319 -16.50 33.04 -10.64
C LEU A 319 -15.55 32.58 -9.51
N GLY A 320 -14.28 32.29 -9.82
CA GLY A 320 -13.27 31.82 -8.88
C GLY A 320 -13.35 30.33 -8.55
N ASN A 321 -14.19 29.56 -9.25
CA ASN A 321 -14.24 28.11 -9.09
C ASN A 321 -13.14 27.46 -9.91
N TYR A 322 -12.55 26.39 -9.38
CA TYR A 322 -11.64 25.56 -10.16
C TYR A 322 -12.36 24.98 -11.37
N ILE A 323 -11.79 25.18 -12.56
CA ILE A 323 -12.24 24.52 -13.77
C ILE A 323 -11.80 23.07 -13.63
N HIS A 324 -12.72 22.23 -13.16
CA HIS A 324 -12.52 20.78 -13.18
C HIS A 324 -12.21 20.38 -14.63
N THR A 325 -10.95 20.09 -14.90
CA THR A 325 -10.58 19.33 -16.09
C THR A 325 -11.13 17.95 -15.82
N SER A 326 -12.33 17.69 -16.36
CA SER A 326 -13.08 16.45 -16.24
C SER A 326 -12.13 15.26 -16.23
N ILE A 327 -12.03 14.58 -15.09
CA ILE A 327 -11.35 13.29 -14.90
C ILE A 327 -10.16 13.18 -15.84
N TYR A 328 -9.13 13.98 -15.57
CA TYR A 328 -7.76 13.74 -16.00
C TYR A 328 -7.67 12.87 -17.27
N PRO A 329 -8.08 13.35 -18.47
CA PRO A 329 -8.06 12.52 -19.66
C PRO A 329 -6.63 12.03 -19.85
N THR A 330 -6.43 10.71 -19.90
CA THR A 330 -5.23 10.11 -20.47
C THR A 330 -5.20 10.53 -21.93
N ASN A 331 -4.72 11.74 -22.19
CA ASN A 331 -4.24 12.07 -23.52
C ASN A 331 -3.01 11.19 -23.70
N ASP A 332 -3.14 10.24 -24.62
CA ASP A 332 -2.12 9.31 -25.12
C ASP A 332 -0.95 10.08 -25.76
N GLY A 333 -0.21 10.83 -24.95
CA GLY A 333 1.04 11.44 -25.29
C GLY A 333 2.16 10.68 -24.57
N ASP A 334 2.69 9.66 -25.24
CA ASP A 334 3.93 8.87 -25.09
C ASP A 334 4.60 8.60 -23.72
N ASP A 335 4.19 9.19 -22.59
CA ASP A 335 4.79 8.98 -21.26
C ASP A 335 3.79 8.80 -20.12
N SER A 336 2.48 8.81 -20.37
CA SER A 336 1.48 8.57 -19.31
C SER A 336 1.26 7.07 -19.10
N ALA A 337 1.63 6.55 -17.92
CA ALA A 337 1.29 5.19 -17.53
C ALA A 337 -0.24 5.06 -17.33
N PRO A 338 -0.87 3.95 -17.77
CA PRO A 338 -2.26 3.65 -17.42
C PRO A 338 -2.40 3.53 -15.90
N SER A 339 -3.59 3.81 -15.36
CA SER A 339 -3.88 3.64 -13.92
C SER A 339 -4.64 2.33 -13.65
N LEU A 340 -4.27 1.66 -12.55
CA LEU A 340 -4.95 0.50 -11.99
C LEU A 340 -6.41 0.79 -11.62
N PHE A 341 -6.72 1.98 -11.10
CA PHE A 341 -8.08 2.34 -10.70
C PHE A 341 -9.07 2.14 -11.86
N ASN A 342 -8.69 2.62 -13.06
CA ASN A 342 -9.53 2.51 -14.25
C ASN A 342 -9.69 1.06 -14.75
N MET A 343 -8.78 0.17 -14.39
CA MET A 343 -8.80 -1.24 -14.80
C MET A 343 -9.56 -2.11 -13.80
N VAL A 344 -9.29 -1.93 -12.51
CA VAL A 344 -9.96 -2.66 -11.42
C VAL A 344 -11.43 -2.26 -11.31
N SER A 345 -11.79 -0.99 -11.56
CA SER A 345 -13.20 -0.56 -11.56
C SER A 345 -14.03 -1.17 -12.70
N SER A 346 -13.38 -1.81 -13.68
CA SER A 346 -14.04 -2.43 -14.84
C SER A 346 -14.18 -3.95 -14.73
N ASP A 347 -13.62 -4.59 -13.70
CA ASP A 347 -13.59 -6.05 -13.57
C ASP A 347 -14.08 -6.54 -12.18
N PRO A 348 -15.34 -6.97 -12.05
CA PRO A 348 -15.92 -7.40 -10.78
C PRO A 348 -15.34 -8.72 -10.22
N GLU A 349 -14.50 -9.45 -10.98
CA GLU A 349 -13.96 -10.77 -10.58
C GLU A 349 -12.60 -10.73 -9.85
N THR A 350 -11.90 -9.58 -9.82
CA THR A 350 -10.58 -9.46 -9.15
C THR A 350 -10.65 -9.36 -7.62
N THR A 351 -11.86 -9.22 -7.07
CA THR A 351 -12.16 -9.07 -5.64
C THR A 351 -12.26 -10.39 -4.87
N ASP A 352 -11.90 -11.52 -5.48
CA ASP A 352 -11.98 -12.83 -4.82
C ASP A 352 -10.95 -12.93 -3.68
N ALA A 353 -11.45 -12.66 -2.48
CA ALA A 353 -10.85 -13.10 -1.23
C ALA A 353 -10.36 -14.55 -1.38
N PRO A 354 -9.20 -14.92 -0.78
CA PRO A 354 -8.73 -16.29 -0.86
C PRO A 354 -9.86 -17.24 -0.44
N GLY A 355 -10.07 -18.31 -1.22
CA GLY A 355 -11.18 -19.28 -1.07
C GLY A 355 -11.19 -20.06 0.26
N TRP A 356 -10.46 -19.59 1.27
CA TRP A 356 -10.48 -20.08 2.65
C TRP A 356 -11.53 -19.37 3.52
N PHE A 357 -12.19 -18.32 3.01
CA PHE A 357 -13.35 -17.70 3.67
C PHE A 357 -14.68 -18.46 3.46
N LYS A 358 -14.72 -19.46 2.58
CA LYS A 358 -15.88 -20.35 2.45
C LYS A 358 -15.73 -21.53 3.42
N VAL A 359 -16.16 -21.33 4.66
CA VAL A 359 -16.58 -22.43 5.57
C VAL A 359 -17.99 -22.12 6.04
#